data_AF-A0A6B3FWT7-F1
#
_entry.id   AF-A0A6B3FWT7-F1
#
_cell.length_a   1.000
_cell.length_b   1.000
_cell.length_c   1.000
_cell.angle_alpha   90.00
_cell.angle_beta   90.00
_cell.angle_gamma   90.00
#
_symmetry.space_group_name_H-M   'P 1'
#
loop_
_entity.id
_entity.type
_entity.pdbx_description
1 polymer ?
#
loop_
_entity_poly.entity_id
_entity_poly.type
_entity_poly.pdbx_seq_one_letter_code
_entity_poly.pdbx_strand_id
1 'polypeptide(L)' 'MSTPEPTETTPAAPAAPVSHAHPRFAEALAELGLQVEVRRFPDATRTAVEAAAAVGCELSEIVKSLVFTADGVPVL' A
#
# COMPACT_ATOMS: atom_id res chain seq x y z
N MET A 1 -27.78 24.90 39.62
CA MET A 1 -28.41 24.93 38.28
C MET A 1 -27.46 25.65 37.35
N SER A 2 -26.89 25.10 36.28
CA SER A 2 -26.68 23.73 35.84
C SER A 2 -25.41 23.84 35.01
N THR A 3 -24.39 23.07 35.32
CA THR A 3 -23.27 22.87 34.39
C THR A 3 -23.81 22.00 33.26
N PRO A 4 -23.77 22.39 31.98
CA PRO A 4 -23.97 21.43 30.92
C PRO A 4 -22.73 20.54 30.80
N GLU A 5 -22.96 19.23 30.65
CA GLU A 5 -21.97 18.19 30.45
C GLU A 5 -21.02 18.50 29.27
N PRO A 6 -19.76 18.05 29.31
CA PRO A 6 -18.94 18.00 28.12
C PRO A 6 -19.51 16.93 27.18
N THR A 7 -20.05 17.34 26.04
CA THR A 7 -20.43 16.45 24.95
C THR A 7 -19.24 15.60 24.55
N GLU A 8 -19.33 14.30 24.86
CA GLU A 8 -18.46 13.25 24.37
C GLU A 8 -18.52 13.28 22.83
N THR A 9 -17.57 13.99 22.22
CA THR A 9 -17.38 13.95 20.78
C THR A 9 -16.73 12.61 20.49
N THR A 10 -17.57 11.68 20.04
CA THR A 10 -17.19 10.48 19.30
C THR A 10 -16.01 10.82 18.39
N PRO A 11 -14.83 10.16 18.52
CA PRO A 11 -13.80 10.33 17.52
C PRO A 11 -14.37 9.77 16.22
N ALA A 12 -14.62 10.68 15.28
CA ALA A 12 -14.86 10.33 13.89
C ALA A 12 -13.76 9.36 13.46
N ALA A 13 -14.15 8.20 12.96
CA ALA A 13 -13.24 7.21 12.41
C ALA A 13 -12.24 7.95 11.49
N PRO A 14 -10.93 7.72 11.64
CA PRO A 14 -9.94 8.48 10.91
C PRO A 14 -10.24 8.36 9.42
N ALA A 15 -10.29 9.51 8.74
CA ALA A 15 -10.40 9.59 7.30
C ALA A 15 -9.40 8.60 6.69
N ALA A 16 -9.89 7.72 5.81
CA ALA A 16 -9.08 6.67 5.21
C ALA A 16 -7.75 7.26 4.72
N PRO A 17 -6.60 6.69 5.11
CA PRO A 17 -5.30 7.29 4.82
C PRO A 17 -5.18 7.49 3.32
N VAL A 18 -4.79 8.70 2.92
CA VAL A 18 -4.54 9.07 1.52
C VAL A 18 -3.53 8.05 1.00
N SER A 19 -3.96 7.20 0.05
CA SER A 19 -3.15 6.08 -0.41
C SER A 19 -1.81 6.61 -0.92
N HIS A 20 -0.72 6.15 -0.32
CA HIS A 20 0.64 6.45 -0.79
C HIS A 20 1.00 5.68 -2.07
N ALA A 21 0.05 4.91 -2.62
CA ALA A 21 0.21 4.24 -3.88
C ALA A 21 0.23 5.22 -5.05
N HIS A 22 0.91 4.83 -6.13
CA HIS A 22 0.78 5.53 -7.40
C HIS A 22 -0.69 5.53 -7.87
N PRO A 23 -1.26 6.64 -8.37
CA PRO A 23 -2.69 6.75 -8.70
C PRO A 23 -3.20 5.62 -9.62
N ARG A 24 -2.44 5.30 -10.67
CA ARG A 24 -2.76 4.18 -11.59
C ARG A 24 -2.84 2.81 -10.91
N PHE A 25 -2.05 2.59 -9.86
CA PHE A 25 -2.10 1.34 -9.10
C PHE A 25 -3.35 1.30 -8.22
N ALA A 26 -3.70 2.42 -7.58
CA ALA A 26 -4.93 2.53 -6.78
C ALA A 26 -6.20 2.35 -7.63
N GLU A 27 -6.24 2.95 -8.82
CA GLU A 27 -7.34 2.77 -9.78
C GLU A 27 -7.47 1.30 -10.21
N ALA A 28 -6.36 0.65 -10.58
CA ALA A 28 -6.37 -0.77 -10.94
C ALA A 28 -6.87 -1.68 -9.81
N LEU A 29 -6.48 -1.40 -8.55
CA LEU A 29 -7.00 -2.14 -7.40
C LEU A 29 -8.52 -1.96 -7.24
N ALA A 30 -9.03 -0.74 -7.42
CA ALA A 30 -10.45 -0.43 -7.33
C ALA A 30 -11.27 -1.13 -8.43
N GLU A 31 -10.78 -1.13 -9.67
CA GLU A 31 -11.40 -1.84 -10.79
C GLU A 31 -11.48 -3.36 -10.56
N LEU A 32 -10.48 -3.92 -9.89
CA LEU A 32 -10.44 -5.33 -9.51
C LEU A 32 -11.20 -5.65 -8.20
N GLY A 33 -11.75 -4.64 -7.51
CA GLY A 33 -12.42 -4.80 -6.22
C GLY A 33 -11.49 -5.27 -5.09
N LEU A 34 -10.18 -5.04 -5.22
CA LEU A 34 -9.17 -5.48 -4.25
C LEU A 34 -8.90 -4.38 -3.21
N GLN A 35 -8.76 -4.80 -1.96
CA GLN A 35 -8.36 -3.95 -0.85
C GLN A 35 -6.98 -4.38 -0.37
N VAL A 36 -5.95 -3.59 -0.68
CA VAL A 36 -4.55 -3.91 -0.38
C VAL A 36 -3.92 -2.76 0.41
N GLU A 37 -3.22 -3.08 1.49
CA GLU A 37 -2.46 -2.10 2.26
C GLU A 37 -1.14 -1.75 1.53
N VAL A 38 -0.96 -0.47 1.20
CA VAL A 38 0.28 0.03 0.57
C VAL A 38 1.11 0.79 1.60
N ARG A 39 2.29 0.25 1.90
CA ARG A 39 3.24 0.83 2.85
C ARG A 39 4.42 1.48 2.10
N ARG A 40 4.87 2.64 2.58
CA ARG A 40 6.07 3.33 2.07
C ARG A 40 7.21 3.18 3.08
N PHE A 41 8.37 2.76 2.59
CA PHE A 41 9.57 2.63 3.41
C PHE A 41 10.46 3.88 3.23
N PRO A 42 11.13 4.35 4.30
CA PRO A 42 11.98 5.54 4.26
C PRO A 42 13.24 5.31 3.41
N ASP A 43 13.76 4.09 3.44
CA ASP A 43 14.94 3.67 2.67
C ASP A 43 14.54 3.00 1.35
N ALA A 44 15.41 3.11 0.35
CA ALA A 44 15.15 2.51 -0.96
C ALA A 44 15.27 0.98 -0.91
N THR A 45 14.24 0.27 -1.34
CA THR A 45 14.18 -1.19 -1.45
C THR A 45 14.57 -1.66 -2.85
N ARG A 46 15.79 -1.33 -3.30
CA ARG A 46 16.24 -1.61 -4.68
C ARG A 46 16.38 -3.11 -4.97
N THR A 47 16.66 -3.91 -3.94
CA THR A 47 16.77 -5.36 -4.06
C THR A 47 15.66 -6.07 -3.31
N ALA A 48 15.35 -7.31 -3.72
CA ALA A 48 14.37 -8.14 -3.02
C ALA A 48 14.79 -8.45 -1.57
N VAL A 49 16.10 -8.56 -1.31
CA VAL A 49 16.63 -8.80 0.04
C VAL A 49 16.41 -7.59 0.94
N GLU A 50 16.70 -6.37 0.46
CA GLU A 50 16.41 -5.14 1.19
C GLU A 50 14.90 -4.96 1.42
N ALA A 51 14.07 -5.30 0.43
CA ALA A 51 12.62 -5.26 0.56
C ALA A 51 12.10 -6.23 1.64
N ALA A 52 12.58 -7.48 1.63
CA ALA A 52 12.21 -8.48 2.62
C ALA A 52 12.60 -8.03 4.04
N ALA A 53 13.82 -7.50 4.20
CA ALA A 53 14.29 -6.97 5.48
C ALA A 53 13.46 -5.77 5.96
N ALA A 54 13.11 -4.85 5.06
CA ALA A 54 12.29 -3.68 5.40
C ALA A 54 10.85 -4.07 5.77
N VAL A 55 10.27 -5.06 5.09
CA VAL A 55 8.92 -5.57 5.35
C VAL A 55 8.86 -6.44 6.60
N GLY A 56 9.95 -7.15 6.92
CA GLY A 56 10.00 -8.16 7.98
C GLY A 56 9.40 -9.50 7.55
N CYS A 57 9.63 -9.91 6.30
CA CYS A 57 9.12 -11.16 5.74
C CYS A 57 10.24 -12.01 5.13
N GLU A 58 9.93 -13.23 4.71
CA GLU A 58 10.88 -14.09 4.01
C GLU A 58 11.15 -13.57 2.58
N LEU A 59 12.37 -13.79 2.06
CA LEU A 59 12.74 -13.35 0.72
C LEU A 59 11.82 -13.91 -0.37
N SER A 60 11.35 -15.15 -0.19
CA SER A 60 10.45 -15.82 -1.14
C SER A 60 9.06 -15.19 -1.24
N GLU A 61 8.69 -14.34 -0.27
CA GLU A 61 7.43 -13.59 -0.27
C GLU A 61 7.52 -12.30 -1.09
N ILE A 62 8.73 -11.91 -1.53
CA ILE A 62 8.94 -10.73 -2.38
C ILE A 62 8.85 -11.12 -3.86
N VAL A 63 7.78 -10.66 -4.50
CA VAL A 63 7.56 -10.83 -5.94
C VAL A 63 8.22 -9.69 -6.73
N LYS A 64 8.79 -10.01 -7.89
CA LYS A 64 9.29 -9.03 -8.85
C LYS A 64 8.44 -9.07 -10.12
N SER A 65 7.90 -7.94 -10.53
CA SER A 65 7.34 -7.77 -11.86
C SER A 65 8.48 -7.56 -12.84
N LEU A 66 8.84 -8.60 -13.61
CA LEU A 66 9.90 -8.56 -14.60
C LEU A 66 9.27 -8.46 -15.97
N VAL A 67 9.75 -7.56 -16.83
CA VAL A 67 9.24 -7.45 -18.20
C VAL A 67 10.32 -7.95 -19.15
N PHE A 68 9.95 -8.86 -20.05
CA PHE A 68 10.81 -9.38 -21.12
C PHE A 68 10.18 -9.09 -22.48
N THR A 69 10.95 -9.27 -23.54
CA THR A 69 10.44 -9.24 -24.92
C THR A 69 10.66 -10.61 -25.55
N ALA A 70 9.57 -11.26 -25.97
CA ALA A 70 9.59 -12.54 -26.68
C ALA A 70 9.02 -12.31 -28.09
N ASP A 71 9.82 -12.54 -29.12
CA ASP A 71 9.44 -12.32 -30.53
C ASP A 71 8.86 -10.91 -30.81
N GLY A 72 9.40 -9.90 -30.12
CA GLY A 72 8.95 -8.50 -30.25
C GLY A 72 7.73 -8.13 -29.42
N VAL A 73 7.16 -9.07 -28.66
CA VAL A 73 5.99 -8.86 -27.80
C VAL A 73 6.43 -8.76 -26.33
N PRO A 74 5.99 -7.74 -25.56
CA PRO A 74 6.30 -7.66 -24.14
C PRO A 74 5.55 -8.74 -23.36
N VAL A 75 6.25 -9.41 -22.46
CA VAL A 75 5.70 -10.41 -21.51
C VAL A 75 6.13 -10.07 -20.09
N LEU A 76 5.27 -10.39 -19.12
CA LEU A 76 5.52 -10.25 -17.68
C LEU A 76 5.85 -11.60 -17.06
#